data_AF-W2NYK7-F1
#
_entry.id   AF-W2NYK7-F1
#
_cell.length_a   1.000
_cell.length_b   1.000
_cell.length_c   1.000
_cell.angle_alpha   90.00
_cell.angle_beta   90.00
_cell.angle_gamma   90.00
#
_symmetry.space_group_name_H-M   'P 1'
#
loop_
_entity.id
_entity.type
_entity.pdbx_description
1 polymer ?
#
loop_
_entity_poly.entity_id
_entity_poly.type
_entity_poly.pdbx_seq_one_letter_code
_entity_poly.pdbx_strand_id
1 'polypeptide(L)'
;MMQHRYFELLKHLDTTDDEIADLLPSASCNRRLRALLKELTDVESVSKALQGTNVDLLDVREWFDGLIGIKPQYADYLGPRSAIVHSPDFESGCARVLRGNTSRLTRSEKAALRVFEVTSGERPANEDVEGSFVERVEKRRRLAQQEQRYVLLRSVLPTSNMVERFFSIARTTFGHERNGLQPITLEQILFLR
;
A
#
# COMPACT_ATOMS: atom_id res chain seq x y z
N MET A 1 -7.12 20.14 6.43
CA MET A 1 -6.13 19.97 7.51
C MET A 1 -6.05 21.24 8.36
N MET A 2 -5.80 21.14 9.67
CA MET A 2 -5.72 22.31 10.59
C MET A 2 -4.64 23.31 10.16
N GLN A 3 -3.50 22.82 9.67
CA GLN A 3 -2.36 23.62 9.22
C GLN A 3 -2.70 24.43 7.96
N HIS A 4 -3.50 23.89 7.04
CA HIS A 4 -3.98 24.63 5.87
C HIS A 4 -4.83 25.82 6.30
N ARG A 5 -5.80 25.59 7.19
CA ARG A 5 -6.67 26.63 7.73
C ARG A 5 -5.87 27.70 8.47
N TYR A 6 -4.84 27.32 9.22
CA TYR A 6 -3.94 28.28 9.87
C TYR A 6 -3.29 29.22 8.85
N PHE A 7 -2.73 28.71 7.74
CA PHE A 7 -2.11 29.56 6.73
C PHE A 7 -3.12 30.37 5.90
N GLU A 8 -4.38 29.94 5.79
CA GLU A 8 -5.45 30.76 5.21
C GLU A 8 -5.79 31.93 6.12
N LEU A 9 -5.96 31.69 7.42
CA LEU A 9 -6.26 32.72 8.41
C LEU A 9 -5.11 33.71 8.58
N LEU A 10 -3.87 33.24 8.53
CA LEU A 10 -2.67 34.09 8.67
C LEU A 10 -2.63 35.24 7.66
N LYS A 11 -3.26 35.10 6.48
CA LYS A 11 -3.34 36.16 5.45
C LYS A 11 -4.26 37.32 5.84
N HIS A 12 -5.10 37.10 6.85
CA HIS A 12 -6.11 38.05 7.31
C HIS A 12 -5.81 38.62 8.71
N LEU A 13 -4.73 38.15 9.37
CA LEU A 13 -4.31 38.65 10.66
C LEU A 13 -3.40 39.87 10.46
N ASP A 14 -3.63 40.91 11.26
CA ASP A 14 -2.77 42.08 11.28
C ASP A 14 -1.48 41.75 12.06
N THR A 15 -0.40 41.50 11.33
CA THR A 15 0.91 41.20 11.93
C THR A 15 1.65 42.44 12.43
N THR A 16 1.07 43.64 12.26
CA THR A 16 1.63 44.90 12.77
C THR A 16 1.06 45.28 14.14
N ASP A 17 -0.02 44.63 14.56
CA ASP A 17 -0.55 44.69 15.91
C ASP A 17 0.31 43.80 16.83
N ASP A 18 0.94 44.40 17.83
CA ASP A 18 1.83 43.71 18.77
C ASP A 18 1.11 42.62 19.59
N GLU A 19 -0.16 42.82 19.96
CA GLU A 19 -0.95 41.81 20.70
C GLU A 19 -1.20 40.57 19.85
N ILE A 20 -1.43 40.76 18.54
CA ILE A 20 -1.61 39.66 17.59
C ILE A 20 -0.26 39.00 17.27
N ALA A 21 0.79 39.80 17.05
CA ALA A 21 2.12 39.31 16.70
C ALA A 21 2.71 38.40 17.79
N ASP A 22 2.50 38.75 19.07
CA ASP A 22 2.96 37.97 20.22
C ASP A 22 2.29 36.59 20.33
N LEU A 23 1.10 36.41 19.75
CA LEU A 23 0.38 35.12 19.72
C LEU A 23 0.77 34.24 18.53
N LEU A 24 1.48 34.80 17.53
CA LEU A 24 1.83 34.07 16.31
C LEU A 24 3.10 33.21 16.47
N PRO A 25 3.14 32.02 15.86
CA PRO A 25 4.38 31.26 15.72
C PRO A 25 5.46 32.09 15.03
N SER A 26 6.71 31.96 15.50
CA SER A 26 7.85 32.64 14.88
C SER A 26 7.97 32.31 13.38
N ALA A 27 8.62 33.18 12.61
CA ALA A 27 8.87 32.95 11.19
C ALA A 27 9.58 31.62 10.90
N SER A 28 10.48 31.18 11.79
CA SER A 28 11.14 29.87 11.70
C SER A 28 10.15 28.72 11.88
N CYS A 29 9.24 28.82 12.86
CA CYS A 29 8.17 27.85 13.08
C CYS A 29 7.25 27.79 11.86
N ASN A 30 6.84 28.95 11.32
CA ASN A 30 6.01 29.02 10.11
C ASN A 30 6.66 28.36 8.89
N ARG A 31 7.96 28.53 8.68
CA ARG A 31 8.69 27.82 7.61
C ARG A 31 8.64 26.30 7.79
N ARG A 32 8.83 25.80 9.02
CA ARG A 32 8.72 24.37 9.34
C ARG A 32 7.30 23.84 9.13
N LEU A 33 6.29 24.60 9.55
CA LEU A 33 4.88 24.25 9.34
C LEU A 33 4.50 24.18 7.87
N ARG A 34 5.04 25.06 7.01
CA ARG A 34 4.82 24.98 5.55
C ARG A 34 5.44 23.73 4.94
N ALA A 35 6.67 23.40 5.34
CA ALA A 35 7.32 22.17 4.89
C ALA A 35 6.50 20.93 5.30
N LEU A 36 6.04 20.90 6.56
CA LEU A 36 5.19 19.83 7.07
C LEU A 36 3.85 19.75 6.32
N LEU A 37 3.21 20.89 6.01
CA LEU A 37 1.96 20.89 5.25
C LEU A 37 2.14 20.26 3.85
N LYS A 38 3.29 20.52 3.20
CA LYS A 38 3.63 19.87 1.92
C LYS A 38 3.72 18.36 2.07
N GLU A 39 4.50 17.87 3.05
CA GLU A 39 4.60 16.42 3.34
C GLU A 39 3.23 15.80 3.64
N LEU A 40 2.38 16.48 4.42
CA LEU A 40 1.04 16.02 4.76
C LEU A 40 0.09 15.99 3.55
N THR A 41 0.33 16.83 2.55
CA THR A 41 -0.47 16.84 1.31
C THR A 41 -0.18 15.59 0.48
N ASP A 42 1.08 15.17 0.41
CA ASP A 42 1.47 13.94 -0.27
C ASP A 42 0.86 12.72 0.43
N VAL A 43 0.94 12.66 1.76
CA VAL A 43 0.31 11.59 2.56
C VAL A 43 -1.22 11.58 2.40
N GLU A 44 -1.85 12.75 2.41
CA GLU A 44 -3.30 12.88 2.18
C GLU A 44 -3.69 12.38 0.79
N SER A 45 -2.87 12.66 -0.24
CA SER A 45 -3.13 12.17 -1.60
C SER A 45 -3.13 10.64 -1.69
N VAL A 46 -2.18 9.99 -1.01
CA VAL A 46 -2.10 8.52 -0.97
C VAL A 46 -3.26 7.93 -0.17
N SER A 47 -3.60 8.48 1.01
CA SER A 47 -4.78 8.04 1.78
C SER A 47 -6.08 8.15 0.97
N LYS A 48 -6.26 9.22 0.19
CA LYS A 48 -7.41 9.35 -0.73
C LYS A 48 -7.37 8.32 -1.86
N ALA A 49 -6.22 8.10 -2.49
CA ALA A 49 -6.07 7.10 -3.54
C ALA A 49 -6.38 5.68 -3.04
N LEU A 50 -5.96 5.36 -1.81
CA LEU A 50 -6.27 4.11 -1.13
C LEU A 50 -7.77 3.89 -0.88
N GLN A 51 -8.61 4.92 -0.96
CA GLN A 51 -10.07 4.76 -0.83
C GLN A 51 -10.74 4.34 -2.16
N GLY A 52 -9.98 4.27 -3.25
CA GLY A 52 -10.47 3.86 -4.57
C GLY A 52 -10.96 2.41 -4.62
N THR A 53 -11.82 2.10 -5.60
CA THR A 53 -12.41 0.77 -5.78
C THR A 53 -11.55 -0.18 -6.61
N ASN A 54 -10.61 0.34 -7.38
CA ASN A 54 -9.80 -0.41 -8.34
C ASN A 54 -8.31 -0.20 -8.06
N VAL A 55 -7.90 -0.56 -6.84
CA VAL A 55 -6.53 -0.42 -6.34
C VAL A 55 -5.99 -1.82 -6.08
N ASP A 56 -4.88 -2.17 -6.71
CA ASP A 56 -4.21 -3.45 -6.49
C ASP A 56 -2.96 -3.31 -5.58
N LEU A 57 -2.34 -4.45 -5.25
CA LEU A 57 -1.15 -4.47 -4.38
C LEU A 57 0.07 -3.77 -4.99
N LEU A 58 0.16 -3.67 -6.33
CA LEU A 58 1.25 -2.95 -6.98
C LEU A 58 1.05 -1.44 -6.82
N ASP A 59 -0.15 -0.93 -7.06
CA ASP A 59 -0.48 0.49 -6.88
C ASP A 59 -0.11 0.97 -5.48
N VAL A 60 -0.57 0.25 -4.45
CA VAL A 60 -0.28 0.56 -3.04
C VAL A 60 1.22 0.57 -2.78
N ARG A 61 1.94 -0.42 -3.32
CA ARG A 61 3.39 -0.55 -3.13
C ARG A 61 4.12 0.63 -3.74
N GLU A 62 3.74 1.06 -4.94
CA GLU A 62 4.33 2.23 -5.61
C GLU A 62 4.07 3.53 -4.86
N TRP A 63 2.86 3.73 -4.34
CA TRP A 63 2.53 4.93 -3.56
C TRP A 63 3.30 4.98 -2.24
N PHE A 64 3.38 3.85 -1.54
CA PHE A 64 4.14 3.76 -0.30
C PHE A 64 5.64 3.91 -0.52
N ASP A 65 6.20 3.30 -1.57
CA ASP A 65 7.62 3.48 -1.91
C ASP A 65 7.91 4.92 -2.31
N GLY A 66 6.98 5.59 -2.99
CA GLY A 66 7.05 7.03 -3.26
C GLY A 66 7.13 7.87 -1.98
N LEU A 67 6.25 7.61 -1.00
CA LEU A 67 6.30 8.27 0.31
C LEU A 67 7.62 8.00 1.05
N ILE A 68 8.09 6.75 1.03
CA ILE A 68 9.39 6.37 1.63
C ILE A 68 10.54 7.12 0.95
N GLY A 69 10.48 7.31 -0.38
CA GLY A 69 11.45 8.11 -1.12
C GLY A 69 11.50 9.58 -0.69
N ILE A 70 10.35 10.15 -0.32
CA ILE A 70 10.26 11.52 0.24
C ILE A 70 10.80 11.56 1.68
N LYS A 71 10.41 10.59 2.51
CA LYS A 71 10.82 10.50 3.91
C LYS A 71 11.17 9.05 4.27
N PRO A 72 12.47 8.70 4.34
CA PRO A 72 12.90 7.33 4.60
C PRO A 72 12.35 6.72 5.90
N GLN A 73 12.05 7.55 6.90
CA GLN A 73 11.45 7.15 8.19
C GLN A 73 10.08 6.47 8.03
N TYR A 74 9.36 6.71 6.92
CA TYR A 74 8.10 6.01 6.67
C TYR A 74 8.31 4.52 6.40
N ALA A 75 9.52 4.06 6.09
CA ALA A 75 9.80 2.64 5.87
C ALA A 75 9.48 1.78 7.11
N ASP A 76 9.58 2.34 8.31
CA ASP A 76 9.27 1.66 9.56
C ASP A 76 7.80 1.22 9.64
N TYR A 77 6.91 1.91 8.91
CA TYR A 77 5.48 1.64 8.89
C TYR A 77 5.00 1.14 7.53
N LEU A 78 5.42 1.77 6.45
CA LEU A 78 4.95 1.51 5.09
C LEU A 78 5.84 0.53 4.32
N GLY A 79 7.01 0.18 4.84
CA GLY A 79 7.94 -0.73 4.16
C GLY A 79 7.37 -2.13 3.97
N PRO A 80 7.81 -2.88 2.94
CA PRO A 80 7.31 -4.24 2.65
C PRO A 80 7.64 -5.29 3.73
N ARG A 81 8.50 -4.92 4.70
CA ARG A 81 8.93 -5.75 5.84
C ARG A 81 8.64 -5.06 7.17
N SER A 82 7.81 -4.02 7.19
CA SER A 82 7.44 -3.36 8.45
C SER A 82 6.70 -4.34 9.36
N ALA A 83 6.78 -4.14 10.67
CA ALA A 83 6.21 -5.07 11.65
C ALA A 83 4.68 -5.23 11.52
N ILE A 84 4.00 -4.27 10.90
CA ILE A 84 2.55 -4.30 10.68
C ILE A 84 2.14 -5.19 9.50
N VAL A 85 3.08 -5.53 8.60
CA VAL A 85 2.80 -6.36 7.43
C VAL A 85 2.67 -7.82 7.85
N HIS A 86 1.46 -8.37 7.73
CA HIS A 86 1.15 -9.73 8.16
C HIS A 86 1.87 -10.80 7.33
N SER A 87 1.97 -10.60 6.01
CA SER A 87 2.54 -11.61 5.10
C SER A 87 3.46 -10.95 4.07
N PRO A 88 4.69 -10.56 4.47
CA PRO A 88 5.55 -9.74 3.64
C PRO A 88 5.98 -10.40 2.32
N ASP A 89 6.24 -11.71 2.33
CA ASP A 89 6.58 -12.46 1.13
C ASP A 89 5.39 -12.61 0.18
N PHE A 90 4.17 -12.68 0.71
CA PHE A 90 2.95 -12.70 -0.10
C PHE A 90 2.73 -11.35 -0.79
N GLU A 91 2.73 -10.24 -0.03
CA GLU A 91 2.49 -8.90 -0.57
C GLU A 91 3.57 -8.50 -1.59
N SER A 92 4.85 -8.74 -1.26
CA SER A 92 5.97 -8.48 -2.17
C SER A 92 5.90 -9.34 -3.42
N GLY A 93 5.53 -10.62 -3.27
CA GLY A 93 5.32 -11.54 -4.38
C GLY A 93 4.21 -11.04 -5.31
N CYS A 94 3.05 -10.68 -4.77
CA CYS A 94 1.92 -10.14 -5.53
C CYS A 94 2.33 -8.89 -6.33
N ALA A 95 2.95 -7.90 -5.69
CA ALA A 95 3.41 -6.69 -6.37
C ALA A 95 4.43 -7.01 -7.47
N ARG A 96 5.33 -7.97 -7.25
CA ARG A 96 6.32 -8.39 -8.25
C ARG A 96 5.69 -9.06 -9.47
N VAL A 97 4.69 -9.93 -9.27
CA VAL A 97 3.96 -10.56 -10.37
C VAL A 97 3.12 -9.55 -11.14
N LEU A 98 2.42 -8.65 -10.44
CA LEU A 98 1.62 -7.59 -11.05
C LEU A 98 2.49 -6.64 -11.91
N ARG A 99 3.76 -6.43 -11.52
CA ARG A 99 4.77 -5.69 -12.29
C ARG A 99 5.29 -6.46 -13.52
N GLY A 100 4.94 -7.74 -13.69
CA GLY A 100 5.43 -8.60 -14.76
C GLY A 100 6.81 -9.22 -14.50
N ASN A 101 7.31 -9.18 -13.26
CA ASN A 101 8.66 -9.64 -12.90
C ASN A 101 8.66 -11.05 -12.27
N THR A 102 7.85 -11.94 -12.82
CA THR A 102 7.58 -13.28 -12.29
C THR A 102 8.82 -14.16 -12.17
N SER A 103 9.76 -14.02 -13.10
CA SER A 103 11.05 -14.71 -13.11
C SER A 103 11.95 -14.34 -11.91
N ARG A 104 11.75 -13.18 -11.30
CA ARG A 104 12.54 -12.67 -10.17
C ARG A 104 11.96 -13.00 -8.80
N LEU A 105 10.90 -13.81 -8.72
CA LEU A 105 10.32 -14.22 -7.44
C LEU A 105 11.32 -15.04 -6.62
N THR A 106 11.45 -14.69 -5.34
CA THR A 106 12.24 -15.47 -4.39
C THR A 106 11.56 -16.81 -4.09
N ARG A 107 12.30 -17.75 -3.49
CA ARG A 107 11.73 -19.04 -3.07
C ARG A 107 10.56 -18.86 -2.08
N SER A 108 10.67 -17.91 -1.16
CA SER A 108 9.64 -17.61 -0.17
C SER A 108 8.41 -16.96 -0.81
N GLU A 109 8.61 -16.02 -1.75
CA GLU A 109 7.53 -15.40 -2.51
C GLU A 109 6.77 -16.47 -3.35
N LYS A 110 7.49 -17.38 -4.04
CA LYS A 110 6.86 -18.50 -4.77
C LYS A 110 6.04 -19.40 -3.85
N ALA A 111 6.59 -19.75 -2.69
CA ALA A 111 5.88 -20.57 -1.71
C ALA A 111 4.61 -19.89 -1.20
N ALA A 112 4.64 -18.58 -0.96
CA ALA A 112 3.48 -17.79 -0.53
C ALA A 112 2.40 -17.67 -1.62
N LEU A 113 2.80 -17.61 -2.89
CA LEU A 113 1.88 -17.47 -4.03
C LEU A 113 1.37 -18.80 -4.58
N ARG A 114 1.78 -19.94 -4.02
CA ARG A 114 1.47 -21.28 -4.53
C ARG A 114 -0.02 -21.52 -4.82
N VAL A 115 -0.91 -20.98 -3.99
CA VAL A 115 -2.37 -21.14 -4.17
C VAL A 115 -2.92 -20.39 -5.39
N PHE A 116 -2.17 -19.45 -5.95
CA PHE A 116 -2.51 -18.67 -7.14
C PHE A 116 -1.82 -19.20 -8.40
N GLU A 117 -0.97 -20.23 -8.29
CA GLU A 117 -0.27 -20.84 -9.43
C GLU A 117 -1.27 -21.56 -10.35
N VAL A 118 -1.26 -21.20 -11.63
CA VAL A 118 -1.92 -22.01 -12.65
C VAL A 118 -1.09 -23.26 -12.83
N THR A 119 -1.61 -24.39 -12.37
CA THR A 119 -1.09 -25.68 -12.77
C THR A 119 -1.60 -25.92 -14.18
N SER A 120 -0.81 -25.57 -15.21
CA SER A 120 -1.07 -26.10 -16.55
C SER A 120 -1.10 -27.61 -16.40
N GLY A 121 -2.22 -28.23 -16.76
CA GLY A 121 -2.59 -29.61 -16.41
C GLY A 121 -1.41 -30.58 -16.43
N GLU A 122 -1.37 -31.43 -15.40
CA GLU A 122 -0.50 -32.59 -15.27
C GLU A 122 0.99 -32.28 -15.54
N ARG A 123 1.78 -32.15 -14.47
CA ARG A 123 3.12 -32.75 -14.56
C ARG A 123 2.85 -34.23 -14.85
N PRO A 124 3.18 -34.78 -16.04
CA PRO A 124 3.11 -36.22 -16.18
C PRO A 124 4.06 -36.77 -15.13
N ALA A 125 3.51 -37.55 -14.21
CA ALA A 125 4.26 -38.25 -13.20
C ALA A 125 5.27 -39.11 -13.93
N ASN A 126 6.55 -38.70 -13.96
CA ASN A 126 7.68 -39.45 -14.51
C ASN A 126 7.25 -40.51 -15.54
N GLU A 127 6.59 -40.11 -16.62
CA GLU A 127 6.60 -40.97 -17.78
C GLU A 127 8.04 -40.87 -18.24
N ASP A 128 8.77 -41.97 -18.11
CA ASP A 128 10.09 -42.15 -18.67
C ASP A 128 10.02 -41.75 -20.15
N VAL A 129 10.38 -40.48 -20.42
CA VAL A 129 10.26 -39.92 -21.76
C VAL A 129 11.32 -40.61 -22.59
N GLU A 130 10.91 -41.66 -23.31
CA GLU A 130 11.59 -42.13 -24.50
C GLU A 130 11.83 -40.93 -25.41
N GLY A 131 13.10 -40.55 -25.53
CA GLY A 131 13.54 -39.37 -26.23
C GLY A 131 15.04 -39.18 -26.08
N SER A 132 15.66 -38.59 -27.09
CA SER A 132 17.11 -38.38 -27.13
C SER A 132 17.58 -37.45 -26.00
N PHE A 133 18.87 -37.50 -25.66
CA PHE A 133 19.46 -36.58 -24.68
C PHE A 133 19.19 -35.10 -25.02
N VAL A 134 19.23 -34.76 -26.32
CA VAL A 134 18.96 -33.41 -26.83
C VAL A 134 17.51 -33.02 -26.54
N GLU A 135 16.55 -33.87 -26.84
CA GLU A 135 15.13 -33.60 -26.59
C GLU A 135 14.84 -33.40 -25.09
N ARG A 136 15.51 -34.16 -24.21
CA ARG A 136 15.39 -33.95 -22.76
C ARG A 136 15.94 -32.60 -22.31
N VAL A 137 17.05 -32.15 -22.89
CA VAL A 137 17.65 -30.83 -22.59
C VAL A 137 16.79 -29.70 -23.16
N GLU A 138 16.27 -29.85 -24.37
CA GLU A 138 15.37 -28.88 -24.99
C GLU A 138 14.03 -28.78 -24.27
N LYS A 139 13.45 -29.91 -23.85
CA LYS A 139 12.23 -29.94 -23.01
C LYS A 139 12.46 -29.21 -21.68
N ARG A 140 13.60 -29.47 -21.00
CA ARG A 140 13.96 -28.72 -19.78
C ARG A 140 14.13 -27.23 -20.04
N ARG A 141 14.76 -26.85 -21.15
CA ARG A 141 14.90 -25.43 -21.55
C ARG A 141 13.53 -24.78 -21.77
N ARG A 142 12.62 -25.43 -22.50
CA ARG A 142 11.25 -24.92 -22.74
C ARG A 142 10.47 -24.77 -21.44
N LEU A 143 10.53 -25.77 -20.56
CA LEU A 143 9.86 -25.72 -19.24
C LEU A 143 10.47 -24.64 -18.33
N ALA A 144 11.79 -24.42 -18.40
CA ALA A 144 12.44 -23.34 -17.66
C ALA A 144 12.12 -21.94 -18.23
N GLN A 145 11.81 -21.86 -19.53
CA GLN A 145 11.37 -20.62 -20.19
C GLN A 145 9.87 -20.34 -19.99
N GLN A 146 9.08 -21.35 -19.62
CA GLN A 146 7.67 -21.17 -19.35
C GLN A 146 7.53 -20.42 -18.02
N GLU A 147 7.22 -19.13 -18.09
CA GLU A 147 6.98 -18.33 -16.88
C GLU A 147 5.76 -18.89 -16.14
N GLN A 148 5.95 -19.16 -14.85
CA GLN A 148 4.87 -19.59 -13.97
C GLN A 148 3.77 -18.53 -13.98
N ARG A 149 2.56 -18.88 -14.41
CA ARG A 149 1.44 -17.94 -14.43
C ARG A 149 0.73 -17.96 -13.07
N TYR A 150 0.45 -16.78 -12.54
CA TYR A 150 -0.40 -16.60 -11.37
C TYR A 150 -1.70 -15.92 -11.78
N VAL A 151 -2.82 -16.38 -11.22
CA VAL A 151 -4.16 -15.83 -11.49
C VAL A 151 -4.75 -15.14 -10.27
N LEU A 152 -5.78 -14.32 -10.47
CA LEU A 152 -6.58 -13.69 -9.41
C LEU A 152 -5.83 -12.69 -8.49
N LEU A 153 -4.53 -12.44 -8.71
CA LEU A 153 -3.77 -11.49 -7.87
C LEU A 153 -4.34 -10.06 -7.89
N ARG A 154 -4.95 -9.64 -9.02
CA ARG A 154 -5.65 -8.34 -9.12
C ARG A 154 -6.95 -8.27 -8.33
N SER A 155 -7.50 -9.42 -7.93
CA SER A 155 -8.72 -9.51 -7.13
C SER A 155 -8.43 -9.51 -5.63
N VAL A 156 -7.16 -9.63 -5.23
CA VAL A 156 -6.74 -9.52 -3.84
C VAL A 156 -6.68 -8.04 -3.47
N LEU A 157 -7.63 -7.60 -2.65
CA LEU A 157 -7.66 -6.22 -2.15
C LEU A 157 -6.54 -6.01 -1.12
N PRO A 158 -5.76 -4.92 -1.23
CA PRO A 158 -4.78 -4.55 -0.22
C PRO A 158 -5.44 -4.27 1.14
N THR A 159 -4.82 -4.69 2.24
CA THR A 159 -5.30 -4.41 3.60
C THR A 159 -5.44 -2.90 3.84
N SER A 160 -4.49 -2.10 3.37
CA SER A 160 -4.55 -0.63 3.47
C SER A 160 -5.75 -0.05 2.74
N ASN A 161 -6.12 -0.59 1.57
CA ASN A 161 -7.32 -0.17 0.84
C ASN A 161 -8.60 -0.45 1.64
N MET A 162 -8.73 -1.66 2.18
CA MET A 162 -9.86 -2.06 3.02
C MET A 162 -10.00 -1.15 4.25
N VAL A 163 -8.89 -0.90 4.94
CA VAL A 163 -8.84 -0.08 6.16
C VAL A 163 -9.15 1.40 5.87
N GLU A 164 -8.58 1.98 4.82
CA GLU A 164 -8.85 3.38 4.45
C GLU A 164 -10.30 3.58 4.02
N ARG A 165 -10.88 2.63 3.29
CA ARG A 165 -12.32 2.64 2.96
C ARG A 165 -13.18 2.56 4.21
N PHE A 166 -12.86 1.67 5.13
CA PHE A 166 -13.55 1.57 6.43
C PHE A 166 -13.49 2.89 7.19
N PHE A 167 -12.31 3.52 7.32
CA PHE A 167 -12.18 4.80 8.02
C PHE A 167 -12.90 5.95 7.31
N SER A 168 -12.95 5.94 5.98
CA SER A 168 -13.72 6.91 5.19
C SER A 168 -15.22 6.79 5.51
N ILE A 169 -15.77 5.56 5.48
CA ILE A 169 -17.17 5.28 5.83
C ILE A 169 -17.46 5.64 7.30
N ALA A 170 -16.56 5.30 8.21
CA ALA A 170 -16.69 5.63 9.63
C ALA A 170 -16.80 7.15 9.83
N ARG A 171 -15.97 7.92 9.12
CA ARG A 171 -15.98 9.38 9.19
C ARG A 171 -17.25 9.99 8.59
N THR A 172 -17.74 9.50 7.46
CA THR A 172 -18.99 10.01 6.86
C THR A 172 -20.20 9.67 7.70
N THR A 173 -20.17 8.52 8.40
CA THR A 173 -21.29 8.02 9.19
C THR A 173 -21.38 8.66 10.58
N PHE A 174 -20.25 8.77 11.29
CA PHE A 174 -20.23 9.19 12.71
C PHE A 174 -19.51 10.53 12.94
N GLY A 175 -18.87 11.11 11.90
CA GLY A 175 -18.16 12.38 12.02
C GLY A 175 -17.13 12.37 13.15
N HIS A 176 -17.32 13.27 14.12
CA HIS A 176 -16.44 13.40 15.30
C HIS A 176 -16.78 12.41 16.44
N GLU A 177 -18.00 11.87 16.46
CA GLU A 177 -18.46 10.96 17.53
C GLU A 177 -17.71 9.63 17.54
N ARG A 178 -17.14 9.23 16.39
CA ARG A 178 -16.28 8.05 16.29
C ARG A 178 -15.10 8.05 17.27
N ASN A 179 -14.64 9.23 17.70
CA ASN A 179 -13.53 9.36 18.65
C ASN A 179 -13.93 8.94 20.07
N GLY A 180 -15.23 8.93 20.38
CA GLY A 180 -15.76 8.48 21.66
C GLY A 180 -16.13 6.98 21.68
N LEU A 181 -16.04 6.29 20.54
CA LEU A 181 -16.38 4.88 20.42
C LEU A 181 -15.13 4.01 20.57
N GLN A 182 -15.29 2.86 21.22
CA GLN A 182 -14.23 1.84 21.20
C GLN A 182 -14.10 1.27 19.78
N PRO A 183 -12.89 0.89 19.34
CA PRO A 183 -12.67 0.34 18.00
C PRO A 183 -13.61 -0.82 17.66
N ILE A 184 -13.81 -1.74 18.61
CA ILE A 184 -14.70 -2.89 18.43
C ILE A 184 -16.17 -2.49 18.25
N THR A 185 -16.62 -1.44 18.94
CA THR A 185 -17.98 -0.91 18.81
C THR A 185 -18.18 -0.23 17.47
N LEU A 186 -17.20 0.58 17.03
CA LEU A 186 -17.22 1.22 15.72
C LEU A 186 -17.27 0.18 14.60
N GLU A 187 -16.45 -0.86 14.72
CA GLU A 187 -16.40 -1.99 13.81
C GLU A 187 -17.74 -2.74 13.75
N GLN A 188 -18.29 -3.13 14.90
CA GLN A 188 -19.58 -3.81 14.96
C GLN A 188 -20.72 -3.00 14.34
N ILE A 189 -20.81 -1.70 14.64
CA ILE A 189 -21.91 -0.90 14.08
C ILE A 189 -21.78 -0.75 12.56
N LEU A 190 -20.55 -0.65 12.04
CA LEU A 190 -20.32 -0.53 10.59
C LEU A 190 -20.53 -1.84 9.83
N PHE A 191 -20.26 -3.00 10.44
CA PHE A 191 -20.47 -4.31 9.81
C PHE A 191 -21.91 -4.82 9.91
N LEU A 192 -22.71 -4.34 10.87
CA LEU A 192 -24.11 -4.74 11.05
C LEU A 192 -25.10 -3.87 10.26
N ARG A 193 -24.61 -2.88 9.50
CA ARG A 193 -25.41 -2.05 8.58
C ARG A 193 -25.37 -2.60 7.17
#